data_AF-A5ABM3-F1
#
_entry.id   AF-A5ABM3-F1
#
_cell.length_a   1.000
_cell.length_b   1.000
_cell.length_c   1.000
_cell.angle_alpha   90.00
_cell.angle_beta   90.00
_cell.angle_gamma   90.00
#
_symmetry.space_group_name_H-M   'P 1'
#
loop_
_entity.id
_entity.type
_entity.pdbx_description
1 polymer ?
#
loop_
_entity_poly.entity_id
_entity_poly.type
_entity_poly.pdbx_seq_one_letter_code
_entity_poly.pdbx_strand_id
1 'polypeptide(L)'
;MLSECFIASTLASSKAPASATLRDVGVCVHEFQPTLNLRSTFKKSSTAANCLAVSPSHVFAAQSEKAIVHVYSREKGNQEATVPFPERIRSIAVAGGKNGDVLVLGTEGGRLILWETCTGRQVATTASHLRPVTSLVVDPNSNFILSGSSDASIHVWSLVDLLSFTKPPSGRDRQPPNSPIRTFSNHRAAITAIAVGHSAGRYNIALSAADDSTAIAWDYHTGRLLRTFLLPSNAKSLALDPADRAFYVGYEDGSIQSIDFYKNQSIQNPLHDPSLQSTPSQPPAEDRWAPPSADCGAAHALTLCYDGMTLLSGHQNGKVLSWTVGRKKYASTVADYTHPVTNLFMLPPNGLPHPSLDLKRVAHTIIKPRYDSSLSETSQAAGAVPADYTFSTHL
;
A
#
# COMPACT_ATOMS: atom_id res chain seq x y z
N MET A 1 9.03 -26.83 -0.91
CA MET A 1 9.44 -26.22 -2.21
C MET A 1 9.21 -24.73 -2.09
N LEU A 2 10.15 -23.93 -2.59
CA LEU A 2 10.01 -22.47 -2.60
C LEU A 2 8.91 -22.12 -3.62
N SER A 3 7.90 -21.36 -3.21
CA SER A 3 6.89 -20.85 -4.15
C SER A 3 6.61 -19.37 -3.92
N GLU A 4 6.46 -18.65 -5.03
CA GLU A 4 6.13 -17.23 -5.05
C GLU A 4 4.71 -17.07 -5.57
N CYS A 5 3.95 -16.17 -4.94
CA CYS A 5 2.58 -15.90 -5.34
C CYS A 5 2.37 -14.39 -5.44
N PHE A 6 1.60 -13.93 -6.41
CA PHE A 6 1.10 -12.55 -6.45
C PHE A 6 -0.43 -12.53 -6.41
N ILE A 7 -0.95 -11.44 -5.87
CA ILE A 7 -2.38 -11.15 -5.84
C ILE A 7 -2.63 -9.99 -6.79
N ALA A 8 -3.60 -10.17 -7.68
CA ALA A 8 -4.09 -9.13 -8.58
C ALA A 8 -5.53 -8.80 -8.25
N SER A 9 -5.89 -7.52 -8.28
CA SER A 9 -7.28 -7.10 -8.18
C SER A 9 -7.70 -6.24 -9.35
N THR A 10 -8.99 -6.33 -9.66
CA THR A 10 -9.59 -5.66 -10.81
C THR A 10 -10.68 -4.68 -10.37
N LEU A 11 -10.95 -3.71 -11.23
CA LEU A 11 -12.06 -2.78 -11.08
C LEU A 11 -13.16 -3.15 -12.07
N ALA A 12 -14.29 -3.67 -11.57
CA ALA A 12 -15.42 -3.99 -12.42
C ALA A 12 -15.96 -2.70 -13.06
N SER A 13 -15.93 -2.64 -14.39
CA SER A 13 -16.55 -1.54 -15.15
C SER A 13 -17.97 -1.91 -15.53
N SER A 14 -18.88 -0.93 -15.59
CA SER A 14 -20.26 -1.12 -16.06
C SER A 14 -20.37 -1.49 -17.55
N LYS A 15 -19.26 -1.54 -18.29
CA LYS A 15 -19.24 -1.98 -19.69
C LYS A 15 -19.23 -3.51 -19.79
N ALA A 16 -20.13 -4.04 -20.61
CA ALA A 16 -20.37 -5.46 -20.80
C ALA A 16 -19.10 -6.21 -21.27
N PRO A 17 -18.73 -7.35 -20.64
CA PRO A 17 -17.50 -8.07 -20.94
C PRO A 17 -17.64 -9.03 -22.14
N ALA A 18 -16.55 -9.20 -22.90
CA ALA A 18 -16.47 -10.06 -24.09
C ALA A 18 -16.19 -11.55 -23.79
N SER A 19 -15.90 -11.95 -22.54
CA SER A 19 -15.56 -13.35 -22.19
C SER A 19 -16.27 -13.84 -20.92
N ALA A 20 -16.53 -15.14 -20.84
CA ALA A 20 -17.47 -15.76 -19.89
C ALA A 20 -16.84 -16.32 -18.60
N THR A 21 -15.52 -16.50 -18.54
CA THR A 21 -14.88 -17.31 -17.50
C THR A 21 -14.49 -16.55 -16.22
N LEU A 22 -14.37 -15.22 -16.26
CA LEU A 22 -13.96 -14.37 -15.11
C LEU A 22 -14.92 -13.21 -14.80
N ARG A 23 -16.20 -13.32 -15.19
CA ARG A 23 -17.20 -12.23 -15.16
C ARG A 23 -17.49 -11.61 -13.78
N ASP A 24 -17.08 -12.25 -12.69
CA ASP A 24 -17.47 -11.88 -11.33
C ASP A 24 -16.30 -11.95 -10.33
N VAL A 25 -15.08 -12.15 -10.85
CA VAL A 25 -13.86 -12.31 -10.03
C VAL A 25 -13.15 -10.97 -9.93
N GLY A 26 -13.04 -10.45 -8.72
CA GLY A 26 -12.41 -9.16 -8.46
C GLY A 26 -11.00 -9.24 -7.90
N VAL A 27 -10.66 -10.35 -7.25
CA VAL A 27 -9.31 -10.60 -6.71
C VAL A 27 -8.88 -12.02 -7.08
N CYS A 28 -7.70 -12.16 -7.66
CA CYS A 28 -7.12 -13.42 -8.09
C CYS A 28 -5.77 -13.63 -7.42
N VAL A 29 -5.51 -14.83 -6.92
CA VAL A 29 -4.20 -15.23 -6.40
C VAL A 29 -3.55 -16.18 -7.41
N HIS A 30 -2.40 -15.78 -7.91
CA HIS A 30 -1.60 -16.56 -8.84
C HIS A 30 -0.36 -17.08 -8.13
N GLU A 31 -0.02 -18.33 -8.37
CA GLU A 31 1.32 -18.84 -8.15
C GLU A 31 2.17 -18.43 -9.35
N PHE A 32 3.28 -17.75 -9.09
CA PHE A 32 4.20 -17.24 -10.11
C PHE A 32 5.34 -18.22 -10.37
N GLN A 33 5.94 -18.74 -9.31
CA GLN A 33 7.00 -19.75 -9.34
C GLN A 33 6.62 -20.92 -8.44
N PRO A 34 6.92 -22.18 -8.82
CA PRO A 34 7.76 -22.61 -9.95
C PRO A 34 7.06 -22.59 -11.32
N THR A 35 5.73 -22.68 -11.36
CA THR A 35 4.94 -22.64 -12.60
C THR A 35 3.79 -21.68 -12.42
N LEU A 36 3.58 -20.84 -13.43
CA LEU A 36 2.49 -19.87 -13.42
C LEU A 36 1.13 -20.57 -13.45
N ASN A 37 0.36 -20.45 -12.37
CA ASN A 37 -0.97 -21.04 -12.25
C ASN A 37 -1.91 -20.15 -11.42
N LEU A 38 -3.20 -20.16 -11.77
CA LEU A 38 -4.24 -19.53 -10.96
C LEU A 38 -4.58 -20.43 -9.77
N ARG A 39 -4.31 -19.95 -8.54
CA ARG A 39 -4.50 -20.73 -7.31
C ARG A 39 -5.87 -20.54 -6.67
N SER A 40 -6.32 -19.29 -6.55
CA SER A 40 -7.64 -18.99 -5.99
C SER A 40 -8.23 -17.71 -6.55
N THR A 41 -9.56 -17.61 -6.49
CA THR A 41 -10.31 -16.47 -6.99
C THR A 41 -11.37 -16.06 -5.97
N PHE A 42 -11.42 -14.77 -5.65
CA PHE A 42 -12.45 -14.20 -4.79
C PHE A 42 -13.46 -13.45 -5.65
N LYS A 43 -14.72 -13.91 -5.57
CA LYS A 43 -15.83 -13.34 -6.33
C LYS A 43 -16.40 -12.07 -5.66
N LYS A 44 -17.15 -11.28 -6.42
CA LYS A 44 -17.90 -10.10 -5.96
C LYS A 44 -17.06 -8.97 -5.37
N SER A 45 -15.79 -8.89 -5.73
CA SER A 45 -14.93 -7.76 -5.41
C SER A 45 -14.79 -6.83 -6.61
N SER A 46 -14.74 -5.52 -6.36
CA SER A 46 -14.37 -4.50 -7.32
C SER A 46 -13.57 -3.46 -6.55
N THR A 47 -12.29 -3.33 -6.85
CA THR A 47 -11.38 -2.50 -6.06
C THR A 47 -10.77 -1.40 -6.92
N ALA A 48 -10.78 -0.16 -6.41
CA ALA A 48 -10.01 0.92 -7.03
C ALA A 48 -8.50 0.75 -6.75
N ALA A 49 -7.65 1.58 -7.37
CA ALA A 49 -6.23 1.62 -7.04
C ALA A 49 -6.02 1.97 -5.56
N ASN A 50 -5.01 1.38 -4.93
CA ASN A 50 -4.67 1.48 -3.51
C ASN A 50 -5.73 0.94 -2.53
N CYS A 51 -6.74 0.20 -2.98
CA CYS A 51 -7.83 -0.33 -2.14
C CYS A 51 -7.69 -1.83 -1.78
N LEU A 52 -6.52 -2.43 -2.02
CA LEU A 52 -6.23 -3.82 -1.68
C LEU A 52 -5.11 -3.87 -0.64
N ALA A 53 -5.34 -4.58 0.45
CA ALA A 53 -4.29 -4.87 1.42
C ALA A 53 -4.28 -6.35 1.80
N VAL A 54 -3.09 -6.88 2.02
CA VAL A 54 -2.86 -8.31 2.15
C VAL A 54 -2.06 -8.58 3.40
N SER A 55 -2.57 -9.47 4.24
CA SER A 55 -1.84 -10.01 5.39
C SER A 55 -1.48 -11.48 5.14
N PRO A 56 -0.64 -12.10 5.99
CA PRO A 56 -0.33 -13.53 5.89
C PRO A 56 -1.58 -14.43 5.89
N SER A 57 -2.62 -14.06 6.64
CA SER A 57 -3.83 -14.85 6.84
C SER A 57 -5.02 -14.38 5.98
N HIS A 58 -5.15 -13.07 5.72
CA HIS A 58 -6.34 -12.49 5.09
C HIS A 58 -6.03 -11.54 3.94
N VAL A 59 -7.03 -11.32 3.09
CA VAL A 59 -7.04 -10.29 2.05
C VAL A 59 -8.20 -9.33 2.35
N PHE A 60 -7.88 -8.05 2.40
CA PHE A 60 -8.83 -6.96 2.63
C PHE A 60 -9.02 -6.18 1.34
N ALA A 61 -10.27 -6.06 0.90
CA ALA A 61 -10.62 -5.40 -0.36
C ALA A 61 -11.69 -4.33 -0.13
N ALA A 62 -11.31 -3.05 -0.24
CA ALA A 62 -12.26 -1.94 -0.24
C ALA A 62 -13.03 -1.91 -1.56
N GLN A 63 -14.36 -1.98 -1.46
CA GLN A 63 -15.21 -1.97 -2.64
C GLN A 63 -15.29 -0.56 -3.25
N SER A 64 -15.18 -0.48 -4.57
CA SER A 64 -15.45 0.75 -5.32
C SER A 64 -16.92 1.16 -5.14
N GLU A 65 -17.19 2.46 -5.00
CA GLU A 65 -18.52 3.06 -4.81
C GLU A 65 -19.27 2.71 -3.52
N LYS A 66 -18.87 1.68 -2.78
CA LYS A 66 -19.49 1.24 -1.54
C LYS A 66 -18.57 1.50 -0.36
N ALA A 67 -19.10 2.00 0.74
CA ALA A 67 -18.39 2.14 2.01
C ALA A 67 -18.27 0.78 2.72
N ILE A 68 -17.71 -0.22 2.04
CA ILE A 68 -17.67 -1.61 2.51
C ILE A 68 -16.29 -2.20 2.22
N VAL A 69 -15.74 -2.91 3.21
CA VAL A 69 -14.55 -3.75 3.05
C VAL A 69 -14.97 -5.21 3.06
N HIS A 70 -14.55 -5.95 2.04
CA HIS A 70 -14.64 -7.41 2.01
C HIS A 70 -13.38 -8.03 2.60
N VAL A 71 -13.59 -9.03 3.43
CA VAL A 71 -12.54 -9.74 4.15
C VAL A 71 -12.57 -11.19 3.69
N TYR A 72 -11.46 -11.62 3.09
CA TYR A 72 -11.30 -12.97 2.57
C TYR A 72 -10.22 -13.72 3.34
N SER A 73 -10.49 -14.97 3.70
CA SER A 73 -9.46 -15.85 4.28
C SER A 73 -8.61 -16.45 3.18
N ARG A 74 -7.29 -16.36 3.30
CA ARG A 74 -6.34 -16.95 2.35
C ARG A 74 -6.27 -18.46 2.47
N GLU A 75 -6.40 -18.98 3.69
CA GLU A 75 -6.35 -20.42 3.97
C GLU A 75 -7.62 -21.12 3.50
N LYS A 76 -8.79 -20.55 3.84
CA LYS A 76 -10.08 -21.15 3.50
C LYS A 76 -10.56 -20.80 2.09
N GLY A 77 -10.04 -19.73 1.49
CA GLY A 77 -10.42 -19.28 0.15
C GLY A 77 -11.85 -18.74 0.05
N ASN A 78 -12.49 -18.41 1.17
CA ASN A 78 -13.86 -17.89 1.22
C ASN A 78 -13.92 -16.45 1.75
N GLN A 79 -15.08 -15.82 1.53
CA GLN A 79 -15.38 -14.51 2.12
C GLN A 79 -15.87 -14.71 3.56
N GLU A 80 -15.07 -14.28 4.54
CA GLU A 80 -15.41 -14.44 5.95
C GLU A 80 -16.34 -13.32 6.45
N ALA A 81 -16.06 -12.07 6.06
CA ALA A 81 -16.81 -10.93 6.53
C ALA A 81 -17.02 -9.85 5.47
N THR A 82 -18.11 -9.13 5.66
CA THR A 82 -18.41 -7.86 4.99
C THR A 82 -18.57 -6.80 6.07
N VAL A 83 -17.71 -5.80 6.06
CA VAL A 83 -17.64 -4.77 7.08
C VAL A 83 -18.07 -3.44 6.45
N PRO A 84 -19.24 -2.88 6.80
CA PRO A 84 -19.61 -1.53 6.40
C PRO A 84 -18.83 -0.51 7.21
N PHE A 85 -18.56 0.65 6.63
CA PHE A 85 -17.96 1.84 7.23
C PHE A 85 -18.85 3.06 6.96
N PRO A 86 -18.74 4.14 7.77
CA PRO A 86 -19.60 5.32 7.61
C PRO A 86 -19.27 6.14 6.35
N GLU A 87 -18.02 6.10 5.89
CA GLU A 87 -17.53 6.85 4.74
C GLU A 87 -16.93 5.91 3.69
N ARG A 88 -16.90 6.37 2.43
CA ARG A 88 -16.23 5.64 1.35
C ARG A 88 -14.72 5.58 1.61
N ILE A 89 -14.14 4.43 1.29
CA ILE A 89 -12.72 4.16 1.48
C ILE A 89 -12.01 4.31 0.14
N ARG A 90 -10.92 5.08 0.13
CA ARG A 90 -10.14 5.40 -1.07
C ARG A 90 -8.76 4.77 -1.07
N SER A 91 -8.25 4.37 0.10
CA SER A 91 -7.00 3.63 0.23
C SER A 91 -7.02 2.73 1.46
N ILE A 92 -6.28 1.62 1.43
CA ILE A 92 -6.14 0.67 2.54
C ILE A 92 -4.69 0.22 2.65
N ALA A 93 -4.18 0.07 3.87
CA ALA A 93 -2.95 -0.65 4.16
C ALA A 93 -3.11 -1.54 5.41
N VAL A 94 -2.30 -2.60 5.52
CA VAL A 94 -2.24 -3.46 6.71
C VAL A 94 -0.93 -3.20 7.43
N ALA A 95 -1.01 -2.94 8.73
CA ALA A 95 0.11 -2.98 9.64
C ALA A 95 0.13 -4.37 10.29
N GLY A 96 1.08 -5.21 9.87
CA GLY A 96 1.29 -6.54 10.44
C GLY A 96 2.07 -6.44 11.74
N GLY A 97 1.53 -6.97 12.83
CA GLY A 97 2.17 -6.98 14.15
C GLY A 97 2.23 -8.37 14.76
N LYS A 98 3.18 -8.60 15.68
CA LYS A 98 3.25 -9.83 16.50
C LYS A 98 1.97 -10.10 17.31
N ASN A 99 1.15 -9.07 17.50
CA ASN A 99 -0.08 -9.07 18.27
C ASN A 99 -1.34 -8.98 17.39
N GLY A 100 -1.26 -9.28 16.09
CA GLY A 100 -2.41 -9.26 15.17
C GLY A 100 -2.36 -8.11 14.16
N ASP A 101 -3.23 -8.21 13.15
CA ASP A 101 -3.25 -7.26 12.04
C ASP A 101 -4.09 -6.02 12.38
N VAL A 102 -3.55 -4.84 12.08
CA VAL A 102 -4.28 -3.56 12.16
C VAL A 102 -4.50 -3.06 10.74
N LEU A 103 -5.76 -2.92 10.35
CA LEU A 103 -6.13 -2.37 9.07
C LEU A 103 -6.21 -0.84 9.17
N VAL A 104 -5.51 -0.13 8.29
CA VAL A 104 -5.58 1.32 8.16
C VAL A 104 -6.37 1.66 6.90
N LEU A 105 -7.39 2.49 7.05
CA LEU A 105 -8.33 2.87 6.01
C LEU A 105 -8.29 4.38 5.81
N GLY A 106 -8.08 4.82 4.57
CA GLY A 106 -8.13 6.23 4.18
C GLY A 106 -9.51 6.56 3.62
N THR A 107 -10.19 7.52 4.21
CA THR A 107 -11.55 7.89 3.81
C THR A 107 -11.57 8.99 2.74
N GLU A 108 -12.72 9.12 2.09
CA GLU A 108 -13.02 10.24 1.20
C GLU A 108 -13.03 11.59 1.96
N GLY A 109 -13.43 11.58 3.24
CA GLY A 109 -13.43 12.77 4.11
C GLY A 109 -12.07 13.18 4.66
N GLY A 110 -10.95 12.59 4.18
CA GLY A 110 -9.60 12.96 4.62
C GLY A 110 -9.22 12.47 6.02
N ARG A 111 -9.94 11.47 6.54
CA ARG A 111 -9.67 10.83 7.83
C ARG A 111 -9.01 9.48 7.62
N LEU A 112 -8.21 9.08 8.60
CA LEU A 112 -7.76 7.70 8.74
C LEU A 112 -8.58 6.98 9.81
N ILE A 113 -9.05 5.78 9.47
CA ILE A 113 -9.69 4.84 10.39
C ILE A 113 -8.76 3.66 10.57
N LEU A 114 -8.40 3.36 11.81
CA LEU A 114 -7.62 2.19 12.20
C LEU A 114 -8.58 1.17 12.79
N TRP A 115 -8.45 -0.08 12.37
CA TRP A 115 -9.26 -1.20 12.84
C TRP A 115 -8.36 -2.36 13.25
N GLU A 116 -8.34 -2.67 14.55
CA GLU A 116 -7.73 -3.88 15.08
C GLU A 116 -8.61 -5.08 14.72
N THR A 117 -8.15 -5.92 13.79
CA THR A 117 -8.94 -7.04 13.25
C THR A 117 -9.26 -8.11 14.28
N CYS A 118 -8.41 -8.28 15.29
CA CYS A 118 -8.51 -9.32 16.32
C CYS A 118 -9.47 -8.93 17.45
N THR A 119 -9.68 -7.64 17.69
CA THR A 119 -10.48 -7.13 18.83
C THR A 119 -11.75 -6.42 18.37
N GLY A 120 -11.80 -6.00 17.10
CA GLY A 120 -12.86 -5.15 16.58
C GLY A 120 -12.75 -3.71 17.07
N ARG A 121 -11.66 -3.34 17.74
CA ARG A 121 -11.44 -1.95 18.19
C ARG A 121 -11.20 -1.06 16.98
N GLN A 122 -11.88 0.08 16.94
CA GLN A 122 -11.73 1.09 15.91
C GLN A 122 -11.27 2.40 16.52
N VAL A 123 -10.28 3.04 15.90
CA VAL A 123 -9.81 4.37 16.26
C VAL A 123 -9.87 5.24 15.01
N ALA A 124 -10.52 6.39 15.09
CA ALA A 124 -10.47 7.40 14.03
C ALA A 124 -9.48 8.50 14.39
N THR A 125 -8.77 8.99 13.37
CA THR A 125 -7.89 10.16 13.47
C THR A 125 -8.68 11.46 13.32
N THR A 126 -8.07 12.58 13.73
CA THR A 126 -8.61 13.90 13.41
C THR A 126 -8.61 14.13 11.90
N ALA A 127 -9.60 14.88 11.39
CA ALA A 127 -9.62 15.31 9.99
C ALA A 127 -8.40 16.21 9.72
N SER A 128 -7.36 15.62 9.14
CA SER A 128 -6.06 16.26 8.91
C SER A 128 -5.85 16.56 7.44
N HIS A 129 -6.23 15.63 6.56
CA HIS A 129 -6.31 15.88 5.14
C HIS A 129 -7.58 16.65 4.80
N LEU A 130 -7.46 17.60 3.86
CA LEU A 130 -8.57 18.44 3.40
C LEU A 130 -9.33 17.80 2.24
N ARG A 131 -8.79 16.72 1.68
CA ARG A 131 -9.31 15.99 0.52
C ARG A 131 -9.14 14.49 0.70
N PRO A 132 -9.69 13.65 -0.20
CA PRO A 132 -9.57 12.20 -0.09
C PRO A 132 -8.14 11.70 0.02
N VAL A 133 -7.93 10.70 0.88
CA VAL A 133 -6.65 9.98 1.06
C VAL A 133 -6.47 9.00 -0.09
N THR A 134 -5.61 9.33 -1.03
CA THR A 134 -5.40 8.60 -2.29
C THR A 134 -4.44 7.43 -2.15
N SER A 135 -3.49 7.49 -1.20
CA SER A 135 -2.49 6.45 -0.98
C SER A 135 -2.20 6.26 0.51
N LEU A 136 -1.98 5.02 0.91
CA LEU A 136 -1.61 4.64 2.27
C LEU A 136 -0.54 3.56 2.23
N VAL A 137 0.51 3.74 3.03
CA VAL A 137 1.56 2.74 3.19
C VAL A 137 1.96 2.67 4.66
N VAL A 138 2.31 1.47 5.10
CA VAL A 138 2.84 1.21 6.44
C VAL A 138 4.33 0.86 6.32
N ASP A 139 5.12 1.36 7.27
CA ASP A 139 6.53 1.01 7.42
C ASP A 139 6.72 -0.51 7.63
N PRO A 140 7.78 -1.16 7.10
CA PRO A 140 8.15 -2.54 7.41
C PRO A 140 8.08 -2.93 8.89
N ASN A 141 8.38 -1.99 9.79
CA ASN A 141 8.33 -2.21 11.24
C ASN A 141 6.93 -2.03 11.86
N SER A 142 5.93 -1.64 11.07
CA SER A 142 4.57 -1.31 11.53
C SER A 142 4.52 -0.23 12.62
N ASN A 143 5.50 0.66 12.69
CA ASN A 143 5.52 1.77 13.65
C ASN A 143 4.93 3.06 13.09
N PHE A 144 5.12 3.29 11.79
CA PHE A 144 4.68 4.51 11.12
C PHE A 144 3.73 4.20 9.97
N ILE A 145 2.76 5.10 9.77
CA ILE A 145 1.86 5.11 8.62
C ILE A 145 2.15 6.38 7.82
N LEU A 146 2.24 6.26 6.50
CA LEU A 146 2.30 7.39 5.59
C LEU A 146 0.99 7.46 4.81
N SER A 147 0.32 8.61 4.87
CA SER A 147 -0.90 8.88 4.11
C SER A 147 -0.67 10.01 3.10
N GLY A 148 -0.97 9.74 1.84
CA GLY A 148 -0.96 10.70 0.76
C GLY A 148 -2.37 11.09 0.37
N SER A 149 -2.56 12.37 0.08
CA SER A 149 -3.87 12.93 -0.23
C SER A 149 -3.87 13.69 -1.56
N SER A 150 -5.07 13.87 -2.09
CA SER A 150 -5.33 14.75 -3.24
C SER A 150 -5.23 16.25 -2.91
N ASP A 151 -4.92 16.61 -1.66
CA ASP A 151 -4.54 17.96 -1.22
C ASP A 151 -3.04 18.27 -1.39
N ALA A 152 -2.28 17.39 -2.04
CA ALA A 152 -0.83 17.50 -2.24
C ALA A 152 0.03 17.36 -0.97
N SER A 153 -0.58 16.99 0.17
CA SER A 153 0.14 16.76 1.42
C SER A 153 0.28 15.28 1.75
N ILE A 154 1.43 14.94 2.32
CA ILE A 154 1.70 13.63 2.92
C ILE A 154 1.73 13.83 4.43
N HIS A 155 1.12 12.93 5.18
CA HIS A 155 1.18 12.92 6.63
C HIS A 155 1.85 11.64 7.13
N VAL A 156 2.66 11.79 8.17
CA VAL A 156 3.31 10.68 8.87
C VAL A 156 2.67 10.53 10.24
N TRP A 157 2.23 9.32 10.55
CA TRP A 157 1.53 8.98 11.78
C TRP A 157 2.30 7.93 12.55
N SER A 158 2.22 7.98 13.88
CA SER A 158 2.74 6.93 14.76
C SER A 158 1.60 5.95 15.02
N LEU A 159 1.75 4.70 14.58
CA LEU A 159 0.74 3.67 14.85
C LEU A 159 0.61 3.44 16.36
N VAL A 160 1.73 3.48 17.09
CA VAL A 160 1.77 3.30 18.54
C VAL A 160 0.98 4.39 19.25
N ASP A 161 1.17 5.65 18.85
CA ASP A 161 0.46 6.77 19.47
C ASP A 161 -1.03 6.76 19.13
N LEU A 162 -1.40 6.34 17.92
CA LEU A 162 -2.80 6.21 17.50
C LEU A 162 -3.55 5.07 18.21
N LEU A 163 -2.88 3.96 18.49
CA LEU A 163 -3.50 2.80 19.17
C LEU A 163 -3.41 2.90 20.70
N SER A 164 -2.56 3.78 21.22
CA SER A 164 -2.39 4.01 22.66
C SER A 164 -3.73 4.30 23.35
N PHE A 165 -3.99 3.62 24.47
CA PHE A 165 -5.13 3.93 25.35
C PHE A 165 -4.91 5.22 26.15
N THR A 166 -3.64 5.58 26.40
CA THR A 166 -3.28 6.82 27.04
C THR A 166 -3.12 7.91 25.99
N LYS A 167 -4.12 8.79 25.90
CA LYS A 167 -3.97 10.04 25.16
C LYS A 167 -3.18 11.04 26.02
N PRO A 168 -2.11 11.65 25.51
CA PRO A 168 -1.41 12.68 26.28
C PRO A 168 -2.38 13.82 26.59
N PRO A 169 -2.30 14.44 27.78
CA PRO A 169 -3.19 15.55 28.12
C PRO A 169 -3.02 16.68 27.11
N SER A 170 -4.14 17.13 26.54
CA SER A 170 -4.21 18.26 25.61
C SER A 170 -3.94 19.57 26.36
N GLY A 171 -2.66 19.90 26.52
CA GLY A 171 -2.20 21.23 26.95
C GLY A 171 -2.25 22.23 25.80
N ARG A 172 -2.24 23.53 26.10
CA ARG A 172 -2.30 24.63 25.11
C ARG A 172 -1.21 24.60 24.02
N ASP A 173 -0.07 23.93 24.28
CA ASP A 173 1.08 23.86 23.38
C ASP A 173 1.31 22.48 22.74
N ARG A 174 0.41 21.50 22.91
CA ARG A 174 0.56 20.16 22.32
C ARG A 174 -0.45 19.92 21.20
N GLN A 175 0.01 19.25 20.13
CA GLN A 175 -0.84 18.84 19.01
C GLN A 175 -2.08 18.07 19.49
N PRO A 176 -3.22 18.19 18.79
CA PRO A 176 -4.44 17.49 19.18
C PRO A 176 -4.21 15.96 19.22
N PRO A 177 -4.94 15.22 20.06
CA PRO A 177 -4.83 13.77 20.07
C PRO A 177 -5.14 13.21 18.68
N ASN A 178 -4.40 12.18 18.27
CA ASN A 178 -4.50 11.57 16.95
C ASN A 178 -4.23 12.55 15.78
N SER A 179 -3.23 13.42 15.95
CA SER A 179 -2.66 14.27 14.91
C SER A 179 -1.47 13.58 14.19
N PRO A 180 -1.12 14.03 12.97
CA PRO A 180 0.09 13.56 12.33
C PRO A 180 1.33 14.10 13.04
N ILE A 181 2.38 13.27 13.12
CA ILE A 181 3.69 13.66 13.65
C ILE A 181 4.33 14.69 12.73
N ARG A 182 4.20 14.47 11.42
CA ARG A 182 4.81 15.30 10.38
C ARG A 182 3.87 15.46 9.20
N THR A 183 4.03 16.59 8.54
CA THR A 183 3.35 16.92 7.29
C THR A 183 4.39 17.33 6.26
N PHE A 184 4.39 16.69 5.10
CA PHE A 184 5.18 17.08 3.94
C PHE A 184 4.27 17.74 2.91
N SER A 185 4.65 18.93 2.45
CA SER A 185 3.82 19.76 1.55
C SER A 185 4.63 20.30 0.37
N ASN A 186 5.58 19.51 -0.14
CA ASN A 186 6.45 19.96 -1.25
C ASN A 186 5.86 19.65 -2.63
N HIS A 187 4.90 18.72 -2.73
CA HIS A 187 4.18 18.48 -3.97
C HIS A 187 3.20 19.62 -4.25
N ARG A 188 2.96 19.87 -5.54
CA ARG A 188 2.02 20.91 -6.01
C ARG A 188 0.67 20.37 -6.44
N ALA A 189 0.58 19.06 -6.67
CA ALA A 189 -0.63 18.38 -7.11
C ALA A 189 -0.92 17.14 -6.26
N ALA A 190 -2.06 16.50 -6.55
CA ALA A 190 -2.52 15.31 -5.85
C ALA A 190 -1.46 14.20 -5.83
N ILE A 191 -1.27 13.57 -4.67
CA ILE A 191 -0.38 12.42 -4.54
C ILE A 191 -1.06 11.21 -5.16
N THR A 192 -0.36 10.52 -6.05
CA THR A 192 -0.89 9.36 -6.78
C THR A 192 -0.48 8.05 -6.10
N ALA A 193 0.79 7.94 -5.70
CA ALA A 193 1.35 6.75 -5.08
C ALA A 193 2.41 7.12 -4.03
N ILE A 194 2.54 6.26 -3.03
CA ILE A 194 3.61 6.30 -2.04
C ILE A 194 4.22 4.90 -1.98
N ALA A 195 5.53 4.82 -1.78
CA ALA A 195 6.24 3.57 -1.47
C ALA A 195 7.19 3.80 -0.30
N VAL A 196 7.41 2.81 0.55
CA VAL A 196 8.33 2.88 1.69
C VAL A 196 9.43 1.84 1.49
N GLY A 197 10.66 2.18 1.87
CA GLY A 197 11.81 1.29 1.79
C GLY A 197 11.68 0.11 2.74
N HIS A 198 12.49 -0.91 2.51
CA HIS A 198 12.43 -2.18 3.22
C HIS A 198 13.35 -2.24 4.45
N SER A 199 14.13 -1.19 4.70
CA SER A 199 14.98 -1.08 5.88
C SER A 199 14.17 -1.09 7.19
N ALA A 200 14.44 -2.06 8.06
CA ALA A 200 13.95 -2.10 9.43
C ALA A 200 14.74 -1.18 10.39
N GLY A 201 15.74 -0.46 9.87
CA GLY A 201 16.62 0.39 10.66
C GLY A 201 16.01 1.73 11.05
N ARG A 202 16.79 2.53 11.79
CA ARG A 202 16.42 3.90 12.19
C ARG A 202 16.35 4.87 11.01
N TYR A 203 17.01 4.54 9.92
CA TYR A 203 16.99 5.29 8.68
C TYR A 203 16.32 4.43 7.62
N ASN A 204 15.23 4.96 7.10
CA ASN A 204 14.49 4.35 6.02
C ASN A 204 13.93 5.47 5.15
N ILE A 205 13.64 5.13 3.90
CA ILE A 205 13.22 6.08 2.89
C ILE A 205 11.73 5.92 2.60
N ALA A 206 11.09 7.01 2.22
CA ALA A 206 9.79 7.00 1.60
C ALA A 206 9.87 7.71 0.26
N LEU A 207 9.17 7.19 -0.72
CA LEU A 207 8.99 7.81 -2.02
C LEU A 207 7.54 8.22 -2.18
N SER A 208 7.33 9.39 -2.75
CA SER A 208 6.01 9.85 -3.16
C SER A 208 6.03 10.29 -4.61
N ALA A 209 4.98 9.94 -5.34
CA ALA A 209 4.71 10.44 -6.67
C ALA A 209 3.44 11.28 -6.64
N ALA A 210 3.43 12.34 -7.44
CA ALA A 210 2.27 13.20 -7.59
C ALA A 210 1.96 13.47 -9.07
N ASP A 211 0.76 14.00 -9.29
CA ASP A 211 0.25 14.32 -10.62
C ASP A 211 0.92 15.57 -11.23
N ASP A 212 1.85 16.20 -10.50
CA ASP A 212 2.72 17.28 -10.97
C ASP A 212 3.97 16.76 -11.71
N SER A 213 3.97 15.47 -12.07
CA SER A 213 5.10 14.77 -12.71
C SER A 213 6.39 14.77 -11.87
N THR A 214 6.27 14.84 -10.54
CA THR A 214 7.43 14.72 -9.66
C THR A 214 7.36 13.46 -8.81
N ALA A 215 8.53 12.87 -8.56
CA ALA A 215 8.71 11.92 -7.48
C ALA A 215 9.70 12.50 -6.46
N ILE A 216 9.40 12.41 -5.18
CA ILE A 216 10.25 12.93 -4.11
C ILE A 216 10.62 11.79 -3.17
N ALA A 217 11.89 11.71 -2.81
CA ALA A 217 12.41 10.83 -1.79
C ALA A 217 12.58 11.59 -0.46
N TRP A 218 12.19 10.93 0.61
CA TRP A 218 12.14 11.48 1.96
C TRP A 218 12.77 10.52 2.95
N ASP A 219 13.37 11.07 3.99
CA ASP A 219 13.54 10.35 5.25
C ASP A 219 12.36 10.72 6.15
N TYR A 220 11.39 9.81 6.26
CA TYR A 220 10.15 10.08 6.99
C TYR A 220 10.35 10.14 8.52
N HIS A 221 11.44 9.57 9.05
CA HIS A 221 11.75 9.63 10.48
C HIS A 221 12.19 11.03 10.87
N THR A 222 13.14 11.59 10.11
CA THR A 222 13.68 12.94 10.36
C THR A 222 12.80 14.04 9.75
N GLY A 223 12.03 13.70 8.72
CA GLY A 223 11.25 14.63 7.92
C GLY A 223 12.06 15.37 6.87
N ARG A 224 13.27 14.89 6.56
CA ARG A 224 14.17 15.54 5.61
C ARG A 224 13.81 15.13 4.18
N LEU A 225 13.69 16.11 3.30
CA LEU A 225 13.68 15.87 1.85
C LEU A 225 15.07 15.41 1.41
N LEU A 226 15.13 14.25 0.76
CA LEU A 226 16.36 13.66 0.27
C LEU A 226 16.65 14.11 -1.16
N ARG A 227 15.74 13.80 -2.10
CA ARG A 227 15.90 14.15 -3.52
C ARG A 227 14.56 14.38 -4.20
N THR A 228 14.57 15.20 -5.24
CA THR A 228 13.44 15.40 -6.15
C THR A 228 13.79 14.91 -7.55
N PHE A 229 12.92 14.08 -8.12
CA PHE A 229 13.01 13.52 -9.46
C PHE A 229 11.92 14.14 -10.34
N LEU A 230 12.31 14.70 -11.48
CA LEU A 230 11.40 15.27 -12.48
C LEU A 230 11.06 14.20 -13.51
N LEU A 231 9.86 13.66 -13.44
CA LEU A 231 9.42 12.59 -14.32
C LEU A 231 8.96 13.16 -15.67
N PRO A 232 9.14 12.42 -16.77
CA PRO A 232 8.71 12.86 -18.10
C PRO A 232 7.18 12.92 -18.27
N SER A 233 6.42 12.19 -17.45
CA SER A 233 4.95 12.13 -17.50
C SER A 233 4.36 11.75 -16.14
N ASN A 234 3.03 11.76 -16.03
CA ASN A 234 2.33 11.52 -14.77
C ASN A 234 2.49 10.07 -14.31
N ALA A 235 3.03 9.90 -13.10
CA ALA A 235 3.18 8.61 -12.46
C ALA A 235 1.86 8.17 -11.82
N LYS A 236 1.40 6.96 -12.16
CA LYS A 236 0.22 6.33 -11.57
C LYS A 236 0.56 5.35 -10.45
N SER A 237 1.73 4.70 -10.53
CA SER A 237 2.17 3.72 -9.54
C SER A 237 3.67 3.77 -9.28
N LEU A 238 4.06 3.31 -8.10
CA LEU A 238 5.45 3.23 -7.65
C LEU A 238 5.72 1.85 -7.05
N ALA A 239 6.94 1.34 -7.25
CA ALA A 239 7.47 0.18 -6.54
C ALA A 239 8.95 0.40 -6.20
N LEU A 240 9.38 -0.05 -5.03
CA LEU A 240 10.78 -0.02 -4.60
C LEU A 240 11.45 -1.37 -4.86
N ASP A 241 12.74 -1.36 -5.20
CA ASP A 241 13.56 -2.56 -5.24
C ASP A 241 13.62 -3.21 -3.84
N PRO A 242 13.56 -4.54 -3.70
CA PRO A 242 13.61 -5.20 -2.39
C PRO A 242 14.85 -4.84 -1.54
N ALA A 243 15.93 -4.38 -2.17
CA ALA A 243 17.15 -3.92 -1.51
C ALA A 243 17.30 -2.39 -1.47
N ASP A 244 16.23 -1.63 -1.74
CA ASP A 244 16.20 -0.16 -1.77
C ASP A 244 17.27 0.48 -2.68
N ARG A 245 17.66 -0.22 -3.76
CA ARG A 245 18.70 0.25 -4.71
C ARG A 245 18.15 1.17 -5.79
N ALA A 246 16.92 0.92 -6.18
CA ALA A 246 16.24 1.64 -7.24
C ALA A 246 14.75 1.69 -6.94
N PHE A 247 14.03 2.52 -7.67
CA PHE A 247 12.58 2.48 -7.71
C PHE A 247 12.07 2.49 -9.13
N TYR A 248 10.85 2.00 -9.30
CA TYR A 248 10.19 1.84 -10.58
C TYR A 248 8.93 2.69 -10.59
N VAL A 249 8.74 3.40 -11.68
CA VAL A 249 7.61 4.29 -11.89
C VAL A 249 6.76 3.75 -13.05
N GLY A 250 5.46 3.63 -12.83
CA GLY A 250 4.48 3.26 -13.84
C GLY A 250 3.76 4.51 -14.34
N TYR A 251 3.78 4.73 -15.65
CA TYR A 251 3.21 5.93 -16.26
C TYR A 251 1.82 5.70 -16.85
N GLU A 252 1.15 6.80 -17.19
CA GLU A 252 -0.16 6.82 -17.85
C GLU A 252 -0.16 6.22 -19.27
N ASP A 253 0.97 6.24 -19.96
CA ASP A 253 1.11 5.59 -21.27
C ASP A 253 1.42 4.08 -21.17
N GLY A 254 1.51 3.54 -19.96
CA GLY A 254 1.85 2.15 -19.70
C GLY A 254 3.35 1.85 -19.77
N SER A 255 4.19 2.85 -20.02
CA SER A 255 5.63 2.68 -19.90
C SER A 255 6.04 2.61 -18.44
N ILE A 256 7.18 1.98 -18.21
CA ILE A 256 7.80 1.87 -16.89
C ILE A 256 9.16 2.53 -16.95
N GLN A 257 9.61 3.18 -15.89
CA GLN A 257 10.99 3.66 -15.80
C GLN A 257 11.64 3.22 -14.51
N SER A 258 12.87 2.70 -14.62
CA SER A 258 13.72 2.37 -13.48
C SER A 258 14.59 3.56 -13.14
N ILE A 259 14.60 3.98 -11.88
CA ILE A 259 15.45 5.07 -11.39
C ILE A 259 16.37 4.50 -10.31
N ASP A 260 17.65 4.42 -10.62
CA ASP A 260 18.68 3.87 -9.75
C ASP A 260 19.29 4.98 -8.87
N PHE A 261 19.39 4.72 -7.56
CA PHE A 261 20.00 5.66 -6.63
C PHE A 261 21.54 5.65 -6.70
N TYR A 262 22.13 4.59 -7.24
CA TYR A 262 23.58 4.33 -7.23
C TYR A 262 24.23 4.41 -8.62
N LYS A 263 23.52 4.93 -9.64
CA LYS A 263 24.02 5.00 -11.03
C LYS A 263 25.36 5.73 -11.16
N ASN A 264 25.53 6.81 -10.42
CA ASN A 264 26.77 7.59 -10.43
C ASN A 264 27.72 7.08 -9.34
N GLN A 265 28.89 6.59 -9.75
CA GLN A 265 29.98 6.28 -8.83
C GLN A 265 30.37 7.57 -8.10
N SER A 266 29.98 7.63 -6.83
CA SER A 266 30.18 8.79 -5.95
C SER A 266 30.63 8.27 -4.59
N ILE A 267 31.46 9.07 -3.92
CA ILE A 267 32.02 8.71 -2.60
C ILE A 267 30.91 8.69 -1.54
N GLN A 268 29.85 9.48 -1.74
CA GLN A 268 28.66 9.55 -0.88
C GLN A 268 27.42 9.18 -1.68
N ASN A 269 26.47 8.47 -1.04
CA ASN A 269 25.20 8.12 -1.68
C ASN A 269 24.48 9.40 -2.15
N PRO A 270 24.20 9.56 -3.47
CA PRO A 270 23.55 10.75 -4.03
C PRO A 270 22.20 11.09 -3.39
N LEU A 271 21.54 10.11 -2.77
CA LEU A 271 20.28 10.30 -2.06
C LEU A 271 20.44 11.12 -0.77
N HIS A 272 21.57 10.96 -0.07
CA HIS A 272 21.82 11.61 1.22
C HIS A 272 22.72 12.84 1.13
N ASP A 273 23.24 13.14 -0.06
CA ASP A 273 24.08 14.31 -0.30
C ASP A 273 23.26 15.61 -0.13
N PRO A 274 23.58 16.45 0.87
CA PRO A 274 22.90 17.72 1.11
C PRO A 274 22.96 18.68 -0.09
N SER A 275 24.03 18.63 -0.89
CA SER A 275 24.24 19.53 -2.03
C SER A 275 23.27 19.25 -3.18
N LEU A 276 22.83 18.00 -3.29
CA LEU A 276 21.92 17.53 -4.33
C LEU A 276 20.45 17.72 -3.96
N GLN A 277 20.13 18.18 -2.74
CA GLN A 277 18.74 18.33 -2.30
C GLN A 277 18.01 19.45 -3.03
N SER A 278 18.71 20.52 -3.39
CA SER A 278 18.13 21.67 -4.11
C SER A 278 18.05 21.47 -5.62
N THR A 279 18.83 20.55 -6.18
CA THR A 279 18.93 20.39 -7.64
C THR A 279 18.11 19.18 -8.07
N PRO A 280 16.96 19.34 -8.73
CA PRO A 280 16.18 18.19 -9.17
C PRO A 280 16.95 17.32 -10.19
N SER A 281 16.82 16.00 -10.10
CA SER A 281 17.33 15.08 -11.12
C SER A 281 16.26 14.75 -12.15
N GLN A 282 16.64 14.82 -13.42
CA GLN A 282 15.84 14.28 -14.51
C GLN A 282 16.32 12.85 -14.81
N PRO A 283 15.46 11.83 -14.69
CA PRO A 283 15.81 10.47 -15.03
C PRO A 283 15.93 10.36 -16.56
N PRO A 284 16.93 9.63 -17.06
CA PRO A 284 17.21 9.64 -18.49
C PRO A 284 16.21 8.76 -19.24
N ALA A 285 15.94 9.12 -20.50
CA ALA A 285 14.93 8.46 -21.34
C ALA A 285 15.29 7.00 -21.67
N GLU A 286 16.57 6.63 -21.63
CA GLU A 286 17.05 5.24 -21.83
C GLU A 286 16.55 4.25 -20.77
N ASP A 287 16.22 4.76 -19.57
CA ASP A 287 15.76 3.93 -18.47
C ASP A 287 14.26 3.63 -18.55
N ARG A 288 13.60 4.11 -19.62
CA ARG A 288 12.17 3.94 -19.89
C ARG A 288 11.92 2.72 -20.77
N TRP A 289 11.06 1.84 -20.31
CA TRP A 289 10.72 0.57 -20.93
C TRP A 289 9.37 0.73 -21.63
N ALA A 290 9.37 0.53 -22.95
CA ALA A 290 8.17 0.66 -23.75
C ALA A 290 7.27 -0.59 -23.61
N PRO A 291 5.94 -0.42 -23.49
CA PRO A 291 5.01 -1.54 -23.51
C PRO A 291 4.96 -2.22 -24.87
N PRO A 292 4.53 -3.50 -24.94
CA PRO A 292 4.43 -4.24 -26.19
C PRO A 292 3.43 -3.61 -27.18
N SER A 293 2.42 -2.91 -26.68
CA SER A 293 1.43 -2.17 -27.48
C SER A 293 0.96 -0.92 -26.74
N ALA A 294 0.71 0.18 -27.46
CA ALA A 294 0.17 1.41 -26.88
C ALA A 294 -1.25 1.20 -26.28
N ASP A 295 -1.98 0.20 -26.75
CA ASP A 295 -3.32 -0.16 -26.27
C ASP A 295 -3.34 -0.72 -24.84
N CYS A 296 -2.17 -0.90 -24.20
CA CYS A 296 -2.09 -1.29 -22.80
C CYS A 296 -2.71 -0.25 -21.86
N GLY A 297 -2.52 1.04 -22.18
CA GLY A 297 -2.89 2.15 -21.32
C GLY A 297 -2.12 2.17 -19.99
N ALA A 298 -2.60 3.00 -19.06
CA ALA A 298 -1.91 3.32 -17.82
C ALA A 298 -1.51 2.11 -16.97
N ALA A 299 -0.30 2.16 -16.41
CA ALA A 299 0.21 1.19 -15.44
C ALA A 299 -0.24 1.58 -14.02
N HIS A 300 -1.40 1.05 -13.59
CA HIS A 300 -2.03 1.39 -12.30
C HIS A 300 -1.38 0.76 -11.09
N ALA A 301 -0.68 -0.36 -11.28
CA ALA A 301 -0.02 -1.07 -10.19
C ALA A 301 1.31 -1.65 -10.65
N LEU A 302 2.27 -1.66 -9.72
CA LEU A 302 3.58 -2.26 -9.90
C LEU A 302 3.92 -3.11 -8.67
N THR A 303 4.55 -4.26 -8.89
CA THR A 303 5.13 -5.06 -7.81
C THR A 303 6.35 -5.81 -8.32
N LEU A 304 7.33 -6.05 -7.46
CA LEU A 304 8.52 -6.84 -7.79
C LEU A 304 8.44 -8.24 -7.19
N CYS A 305 9.16 -9.16 -7.84
CA CYS A 305 9.44 -10.47 -7.27
C CYS A 305 10.46 -10.34 -6.13
N TYR A 306 10.52 -11.35 -5.27
CA TYR A 306 11.37 -11.33 -4.08
C TYR A 306 12.87 -11.18 -4.43
N ASP A 307 13.28 -11.74 -5.57
CA ASP A 307 14.64 -11.64 -6.10
C ASP A 307 14.99 -10.27 -6.72
N GLY A 308 14.00 -9.39 -6.91
CA GLY A 308 14.15 -8.10 -7.57
C GLY A 308 14.52 -8.17 -9.06
N MET A 309 14.44 -9.34 -9.71
CA MET A 309 14.84 -9.50 -11.12
C MET A 309 13.68 -9.31 -12.09
N THR A 310 12.46 -9.56 -11.62
CA THR A 310 11.24 -9.46 -12.42
C THR A 310 10.27 -8.46 -11.79
N LEU A 311 9.86 -7.48 -12.59
CA LEU A 311 8.82 -6.51 -12.24
C LEU A 311 7.52 -6.93 -12.93
N LEU A 312 6.41 -6.86 -12.20
CA LEU A 312 5.06 -7.09 -12.71
C LEU A 312 4.31 -5.76 -12.74
N SER A 313 3.59 -5.50 -13.82
CA SER A 313 2.75 -4.30 -13.97
C SER A 313 1.32 -4.66 -14.34
N GLY A 314 0.37 -3.96 -13.73
CA GLY A 314 -1.06 -4.09 -13.97
C GLY A 314 -1.55 -2.90 -14.80
N HIS A 315 -2.18 -3.19 -15.93
CA HIS A 315 -2.58 -2.17 -16.90
C HIS A 315 -4.08 -1.93 -16.95
N GLN A 316 -4.45 -0.76 -17.46
CA GLN A 316 -5.84 -0.34 -17.70
C GLN A 316 -6.61 -1.30 -18.61
N ASN A 317 -5.94 -1.97 -19.55
CA ASN A 317 -6.57 -2.95 -20.44
C ASN A 317 -6.87 -4.30 -19.78
N GLY A 318 -6.42 -4.53 -18.55
CA GLY A 318 -6.59 -5.79 -17.82
C GLY A 318 -5.43 -6.77 -17.94
N LYS A 319 -4.37 -6.45 -18.69
CA LYS A 319 -3.18 -7.30 -18.78
C LYS A 319 -2.24 -7.08 -17.61
N VAL A 320 -1.65 -8.18 -17.13
CA VAL A 320 -0.51 -8.17 -16.23
C VAL A 320 0.74 -8.52 -17.05
N LEU A 321 1.65 -7.56 -17.17
CA LEU A 321 2.89 -7.73 -17.92
C LEU A 321 4.04 -8.02 -16.97
N SER A 322 4.97 -8.86 -17.40
CA SER A 322 6.23 -9.14 -16.75
C SER A 322 7.38 -8.47 -17.49
N TRP A 323 8.30 -7.89 -16.74
CA TRP A 323 9.44 -7.14 -17.22
C TRP A 323 10.71 -7.66 -16.57
N THR A 324 11.75 -7.87 -17.37
CA THR A 324 13.06 -8.25 -16.85
C THR A 324 13.84 -7.00 -16.49
N VAL A 325 14.11 -6.80 -15.20
CA VAL A 325 14.82 -5.63 -14.66
C VAL A 325 16.21 -5.49 -15.29
N GLY A 326 16.98 -6.59 -15.34
CA GLY A 326 18.34 -6.56 -15.88
C GLY A 326 18.43 -6.22 -17.38
N ARG A 327 17.38 -6.53 -18.15
CA ARG A 327 17.32 -6.23 -19.60
C ARG A 327 16.54 -4.96 -19.92
N LYS A 328 15.84 -4.38 -18.95
CA LYS A 328 15.01 -3.18 -19.10
C LYS A 328 13.96 -3.31 -20.21
N LYS A 329 13.39 -4.51 -20.35
CA LYS A 329 12.49 -4.87 -21.46
C LYS A 329 11.34 -5.75 -20.99
N TYR A 330 10.26 -5.66 -21.74
CA TYR A 330 9.13 -6.58 -21.66
C TYR A 330 9.60 -8.02 -21.85
N ALA A 331 9.12 -8.92 -20.98
CA ALA A 331 9.43 -10.34 -21.01
C ALA A 331 8.25 -11.15 -21.53
N SER A 332 7.10 -11.10 -20.84
CA SER A 332 5.92 -11.88 -21.17
C SER A 332 4.64 -11.29 -20.57
N THR A 333 3.48 -11.74 -21.05
CA THR A 333 2.18 -11.45 -20.43
C THR A 333 1.85 -12.60 -19.48
N VAL A 334 1.60 -12.28 -18.22
CA VAL A 334 1.40 -13.24 -17.14
C VAL A 334 -0.08 -13.57 -16.97
N ALA A 335 -0.94 -12.57 -17.00
CA ALA A 335 -2.39 -12.76 -16.90
C ALA A 335 -3.12 -11.77 -17.80
N ASP A 336 -4.32 -12.15 -18.24
CA ASP A 336 -5.19 -11.31 -19.05
C ASP A 336 -6.60 -11.34 -18.44
N TYR A 337 -7.05 -10.21 -17.91
CA TYR A 337 -8.36 -10.04 -17.31
C TYR A 337 -9.26 -9.19 -18.21
N THR A 338 -10.57 -9.36 -18.08
CA THR A 338 -11.55 -8.54 -18.82
C THR A 338 -11.69 -7.12 -18.29
N HIS A 339 -11.13 -6.84 -17.10
CA HIS A 339 -11.28 -5.60 -16.37
C HIS A 339 -9.90 -5.01 -16.02
N PRO A 340 -9.79 -3.68 -15.89
CA PRO A 340 -8.55 -3.01 -15.53
C PRO A 340 -7.95 -3.59 -14.25
N VAL A 341 -6.66 -3.88 -14.26
CA VAL A 341 -5.92 -4.30 -13.05
C VAL A 341 -5.56 -3.05 -12.27
N THR A 342 -6.05 -2.96 -11.04
CA THR A 342 -5.88 -1.76 -10.20
C THR A 342 -4.86 -1.95 -9.08
N ASN A 343 -4.68 -3.17 -8.59
CA ASN A 343 -3.68 -3.46 -7.57
C ASN A 343 -2.95 -4.76 -7.90
N LEU A 344 -1.66 -4.78 -7.58
CA LEU A 344 -0.80 -5.94 -7.61
C LEU A 344 -0.03 -5.99 -6.31
N PHE A 345 0.09 -7.17 -5.72
CA PHE A 345 0.84 -7.38 -4.50
C PHE A 345 1.59 -8.71 -4.56
N MET A 346 2.91 -8.67 -4.47
CA MET A 346 3.73 -9.88 -4.35
C MET A 346 3.76 -10.34 -2.89
N LEU A 347 3.46 -11.62 -2.67
CA LEU A 347 3.54 -12.24 -1.35
C LEU A 347 4.99 -12.65 -1.04
N PRO A 348 5.38 -12.68 0.24
CA PRO A 348 6.65 -13.29 0.62
C PRO A 348 6.68 -14.77 0.18
N PRO A 349 7.85 -15.28 -0.22
CA PRO A 349 7.99 -16.65 -0.71
C PRO A 349 7.67 -17.67 0.39
N ASN A 350 6.93 -18.72 0.03
CA ASN A 350 6.68 -19.84 0.94
C ASN A 350 7.91 -20.76 0.95
N GLY A 351 8.28 -21.29 2.13
CA GLY A 351 9.35 -22.28 2.26
C GLY A 351 10.71 -21.73 2.70
N LEU A 352 10.84 -20.41 2.90
CA LEU A 352 11.95 -19.85 3.67
C LEU A 352 11.58 -19.78 5.15
N PRO A 353 12.51 -20.09 6.07
CA PRO A 353 12.31 -19.86 7.49
C PRO A 353 12.26 -18.34 7.74
N HIS A 354 11.05 -17.81 7.91
CA HIS A 354 10.85 -16.40 8.22
C HIS A 354 10.81 -16.22 9.75
N PRO A 355 11.79 -15.54 10.37
CA PRO A 355 11.77 -15.29 11.81
C PRO A 355 10.61 -14.38 12.26
N SER A 356 9.95 -13.69 11.32
CA SER A 356 8.77 -12.85 11.55
C SER A 356 7.42 -13.55 11.37
N LEU A 357 7.40 -14.75 10.79
CA LEU A 357 6.18 -15.55 10.56
C LEU A 357 6.04 -16.76 11.50
N ASP A 358 7.00 -16.98 12.41
CA ASP A 358 6.84 -17.83 13.60
C ASP A 358 5.88 -17.16 14.61
N LEU A 359 4.71 -16.76 14.12
CA LEU A 359 3.59 -16.36 14.96
C LEU A 359 3.09 -17.62 15.65
N LYS A 360 3.54 -17.86 16.90
CA LYS A 360 2.89 -18.79 17.84
C LYS A 360 1.41 -18.45 18.11
N ARG A 361 0.85 -17.41 17.46
CA ARG A 361 -0.52 -16.94 17.61
C ARG A 361 -0.99 -16.39 16.26
N VAL A 362 -1.76 -17.18 15.52
CA VAL A 362 -2.43 -16.72 14.30
C VAL A 362 -3.89 -16.45 14.66
N ALA A 363 -4.32 -15.19 14.54
CA ALA A 363 -5.73 -14.86 14.69
C ALA A 363 -6.47 -15.30 13.41
N HIS A 364 -7.13 -16.45 13.47
CA HIS A 364 -7.94 -16.98 12.36
C HIS A 364 -9.36 -16.41 12.30
N THR A 365 -9.76 -15.60 13.29
CA THR A 365 -11.13 -15.06 13.40
C THR A 365 -11.10 -13.54 13.47
N ILE A 366 -11.72 -12.91 12.48
CA ILE A 366 -11.83 -11.45 12.40
C ILE A 366 -13.07 -10.98 13.13
N ILE A 367 -12.89 -10.05 14.07
CA ILE A 367 -13.96 -9.41 14.81
C ILE A 367 -14.35 -8.12 14.10
N LYS A 368 -15.63 -7.99 13.72
CA LYS A 368 -16.17 -6.78 13.08
C LYS A 368 -15.96 -5.55 13.99
N PRO A 369 -15.75 -4.36 13.40
CA PRO A 369 -15.60 -3.13 14.18
C PRO A 369 -16.79 -2.93 15.11
N ARG A 370 -16.51 -2.67 16.39
CA ARG A 370 -17.53 -2.22 17.34
C ARG A 370 -17.61 -0.70 17.25
N TYR A 371 -18.76 -0.19 16.82
CA TYR A 371 -19.05 1.24 16.72
C TYR A 371 -19.30 1.93 18.08
N ASP A 372 -18.81 1.33 19.17
CA ASP A 372 -19.25 1.66 20.51
C ASP A 372 -18.76 3.06 20.92
N SER A 373 -19.70 4.00 20.97
CA SER A 373 -19.51 5.40 21.37
C SER A 373 -19.15 5.55 22.86
N SER A 374 -19.24 4.46 23.62
CA SER A 374 -18.85 4.38 25.04
C SER A 374 -17.33 4.38 25.26
N LEU A 375 -16.52 4.06 24.25
CA LEU A 375 -15.06 4.17 24.32
C LEU A 375 -14.55 5.58 24.00
N SER A 376 -15.39 6.44 23.42
CA SER A 376 -14.98 7.76 22.97
C SER A 376 -15.06 8.85 24.04
N GLU A 377 -15.96 8.79 25.04
CA GLU A 377 -16.23 10.01 25.86
C GLU A 377 -16.56 9.86 27.36
N THR A 378 -16.67 8.66 27.94
CA THR A 378 -17.00 8.56 29.39
C THR A 378 -15.86 8.00 30.24
N SER A 379 -15.08 8.91 30.80
CA SER A 379 -14.52 8.82 32.17
C SER A 379 -13.98 7.45 32.61
N GLN A 380 -13.11 6.82 31.83
CA GLN A 380 -12.22 5.79 32.35
C GLN A 380 -10.88 6.44 32.67
N ALA A 381 -10.45 6.28 33.93
CA ALA A 381 -9.20 6.80 34.44
C ALA A 381 -8.07 6.57 33.41
N ALA A 382 -7.35 7.64 33.11
CA ALA A 382 -6.31 7.68 32.10
C ALA A 382 -5.37 6.46 32.23
N GLY A 383 -5.45 5.55 31.25
CA GLY A 383 -4.52 4.43 31.10
C GLY A 383 -5.00 3.02 31.43
N ALA A 384 -6.28 2.82 31.80
CA ALA A 384 -6.82 1.46 31.93
C ALA A 384 -7.26 0.90 30.56
N VAL A 385 -6.85 -0.33 30.25
CA VAL A 385 -7.44 -1.12 29.15
C VAL A 385 -8.90 -1.41 29.52
N PRO A 386 -9.89 -1.13 28.64
CA PRO A 386 -11.29 -1.38 28.94
C PRO A 386 -11.54 -2.84 29.33
N ALA A 387 -12.41 -3.10 30.31
CA ALA A 387 -12.72 -4.46 30.78
C ALA A 387 -13.26 -5.38 29.65
N ASP A 388 -13.89 -4.80 28.63
CA ASP A 388 -14.45 -5.51 27.48
C ASP A 388 -13.45 -5.72 26.33
N TYR A 389 -12.18 -5.33 26.52
CA TYR A 389 -11.10 -5.57 25.56
C TYR A 389 -10.67 -7.05 25.64
N THR A 390 -11.26 -7.88 24.79
CA THR A 390 -10.90 -9.29 24.66
C THR A 390 -10.01 -9.50 23.45
N PHE A 391 -8.85 -10.12 23.69
CA PHE A 391 -7.90 -10.48 22.65
C PHE A 391 -8.03 -11.97 22.34
N SER A 392 -8.75 -12.31 21.26
CA SER A 392 -8.93 -13.71 20.83
C SER A 392 -7.77 -14.13 19.93
N THR A 393 -6.81 -14.87 20.48
CA THR A 393 -5.80 -15.57 19.69
C THR A 393 -5.90 -17.07 19.89
N HIS A 394 -5.78 -17.82 18.80
CA HIS A 394 -5.54 -19.25 18.84
C HIS A 394 -4.02 -19.48 18.86
N LEU A 395 -3.57 -20.37 19.75
CA LEU A 395 -2.18 -20.83 19.90
C LEU A 395 -1.86 -21.93 18.89
#